data_AF-A0A352WTQ4-F1
#
_entry.id   AF-A0A352WTQ4-F1
#
_cell.length_a   1.000
_cell.length_b   1.000
_cell.length_c   1.000
_cell.angle_alpha   90.00
_cell.angle_beta   90.00
_cell.angle_gamma   90.00
#
_symmetry.space_group_name_H-M   'P 1'
#
loop_
_entity.id
_entity.type
_entity.pdbx_description
1 polymer ?
#
loop_
_entity_poly.entity_id
_entity_poly.type
_entity_poly.pdbx_seq_one_letter_code
_entity_poly.pdbx_strand_id
1 'polypeptide(L)'
;EFLWQEGHTMHATAEESQEETQRMLRVYAEFCEKYLAIPVVMGRKTDKEKFAGALETYTIEALMHDGKALQSGTSHNFGDGFARAFNITYLDRNNQLQYCHQTSWGMSTR
;
A
#
# COMPACT_ATOMS: atom_id res chain seq x y z
N GLU A 1 -11.58 15.01 12.42
CA GLU A 1 -10.40 15.43 11.64
C GLU A 1 -9.20 14.66 12.17
N PHE A 2 -8.24 14.29 11.31
CA PHE A 2 -7.00 13.61 11.70
C PHE A 2 -5.88 13.99 10.72
N LEU A 3 -4.62 13.84 11.14
CA LEU A 3 -3.47 14.02 10.27
C LEU A 3 -3.02 12.66 9.74
N TRP A 4 -2.62 12.63 8.49
CA TRP A 4 -2.07 11.46 7.83
C TRP A 4 -1.18 11.86 6.66
N GLN A 5 -0.35 10.93 6.18
CA GLN A 5 0.19 11.04 4.83
C GLN A 5 -0.53 10.05 3.91
N GLU A 6 -0.44 10.32 2.62
CA GLU A 6 -0.86 9.39 1.58
C GLU A 6 0.16 9.46 0.46
N GLY A 7 0.72 8.31 0.09
CA GLY A 7 1.57 8.18 -1.09
C GLY A 7 0.79 7.54 -2.22
N HIS A 8 1.04 7.99 -3.44
CA HIS A 8 0.48 7.44 -4.66
C HIS A 8 1.60 7.38 -5.71
N THR A 9 1.76 6.22 -6.35
CA THR A 9 2.84 6.01 -7.33
C THR A 9 2.34 5.25 -8.55
N MET A 10 3.00 5.47 -9.69
CA MET A 10 2.65 4.92 -11.00
C MET A 10 3.89 4.25 -11.60
N HIS A 11 3.74 3.01 -12.04
CA HIS A 11 4.85 2.15 -12.47
C HIS A 11 4.59 1.61 -13.88
N ALA A 12 5.69 1.37 -14.61
CA ALA A 12 5.61 0.80 -15.95
C ALA A 12 5.22 -0.70 -15.90
N THR A 13 5.68 -1.40 -14.86
CA THR A 13 5.51 -2.85 -14.71
C THR A 13 4.80 -3.24 -13.41
N ALA A 14 4.20 -4.44 -13.40
CA ALA A 14 3.55 -4.99 -12.22
C ALA A 14 4.57 -5.28 -11.10
N GLU A 15 5.76 -5.72 -11.48
CA GLU A 15 6.86 -6.05 -10.58
C GLU A 15 7.32 -4.83 -9.80
N GLU A 16 7.56 -3.70 -10.47
CA GLU A 16 7.94 -2.44 -9.81
C GLU A 16 6.86 -1.97 -8.83
N SER A 17 5.58 -2.08 -9.20
CA SER A 17 4.48 -1.73 -8.30
C SER A 17 4.43 -2.63 -7.06
N GLN A 18 4.75 -3.92 -7.21
CA GLN A 18 4.76 -4.85 -6.09
C GLN A 18 5.95 -4.60 -5.16
N GLU A 19 7.13 -4.34 -5.73
CA GLU A 19 8.32 -3.97 -4.98
C GLU A 19 8.08 -2.69 -4.16
N GLU A 20 7.48 -1.67 -4.77
CA GLU A 20 7.12 -0.42 -4.11
C GLU A 20 6.13 -0.65 -2.96
N THR A 21 5.09 -1.44 -3.21
CA THR A 21 4.07 -1.76 -2.20
C THR A 21 4.71 -2.40 -0.96
N GLN A 22 5.61 -3.37 -1.16
CA GLN A 22 6.32 -4.06 -0.08
C GLN A 22 7.38 -3.19 0.59
N ARG A 23 8.05 -2.31 -0.18
CA ARG A 23 9.01 -1.35 0.34
C ARG A 23 8.33 -0.41 1.34
N MET A 24 7.17 0.14 0.98
CA MET A 24 6.47 1.08 1.87
C MET A 24 5.86 0.41 3.10
N LEU A 25 5.42 -0.85 2.99
CA LEU A 25 5.05 -1.66 4.16
C LEU A 25 6.21 -1.77 5.16
N ARG A 26 7.42 -2.06 4.67
CA ARG A 26 8.63 -2.17 5.50
C ARG A 26 9.04 -0.83 6.12
N VAL A 27 8.86 0.29 5.41
CA VAL A 27 9.09 1.63 5.97
C VAL A 27 8.19 1.87 7.18
N TYR A 28 6.91 1.52 7.10
CA TYR A 28 6.01 1.66 8.25
C TYR A 28 6.34 0.70 9.39
N ALA A 29 6.69 -0.56 9.09
CA ALA A 29 7.13 -1.50 10.11
C ALA A 29 8.37 -0.97 10.85
N GLU A 30 9.38 -0.51 10.10
CA GLU A 30 10.59 0.09 10.65
C GLU A 30 10.29 1.33 11.50
N PHE A 31 9.39 2.19 11.03
CA PHE A 31 8.98 3.38 11.77
C PHE A 31 8.36 3.01 13.13
N CYS A 32 7.40 2.09 13.14
CA CYS A 32 6.78 1.62 14.37
C CYS A 32 7.79 0.94 15.32
N GLU A 33 8.60 0.01 14.80
CA GLU A 33 9.49 -0.80 15.63
C GLU A 33 10.69 -0.02 16.15
N LYS A 34 11.36 0.79 15.31
CA LYS A 34 12.61 1.45 15.66
C LYS A 34 12.41 2.82 16.30
N TYR A 35 11.38 3.56 15.90
CA TYR A 35 11.18 4.95 16.36
C TYR A 35 10.10 5.06 17.43
N LEU A 36 9.06 4.22 17.36
CA LEU A 36 7.97 4.24 18.35
C LEU A 36 8.08 3.10 19.39
N ALA A 37 8.98 2.14 19.18
CA ALA A 37 9.12 0.93 19.99
C ALA A 37 7.81 0.11 20.09
N ILE A 38 7.01 0.12 19.01
CA ILE A 38 5.76 -0.64 18.90
C ILE A 38 6.02 -1.87 18.03
N PRO A 39 5.95 -3.09 18.58
CA PRO A 39 6.08 -4.30 17.78
C PRO A 39 4.85 -4.47 16.87
N VAL A 40 5.08 -4.84 15.62
CA VAL A 40 4.02 -5.03 14.63
C VAL A 40 4.19 -6.34 13.86
N VAL A 41 3.09 -6.86 13.35
CA VAL A 41 3.09 -8.01 12.45
C VAL A 41 2.76 -7.53 11.04
N MET A 42 3.70 -7.70 10.11
CA MET A 42 3.46 -7.50 8.68
C MET A 42 2.62 -8.65 8.12
N GLY A 43 1.63 -8.34 7.30
CA GLY A 43 0.79 -9.36 6.67
C GLY A 43 0.03 -8.86 5.44
N ARG A 44 -0.67 -9.79 4.79
CA ARG A 44 -1.60 -9.51 3.70
C ARG A 44 -3.03 -9.66 4.21
N LYS A 45 -3.89 -8.67 3.96
CA LYS A 45 -5.32 -8.77 4.26
C LYS A 45 -5.95 -9.88 3.42
N THR A 46 -7.01 -10.49 3.95
CA THR A 46 -7.85 -11.41 3.19
C THR A 46 -8.61 -10.64 2.11
N ASP A 47 -9.18 -11.33 1.13
CA ASP A 47 -10.00 -10.66 0.09
C ASP A 47 -11.21 -9.92 0.67
N LYS A 48 -11.71 -10.34 1.84
CA LYS A 48 -12.80 -9.65 2.54
C LYS A 48 -12.37 -8.32 3.16
N GLU A 49 -11.13 -8.25 3.66
CA GLU A 49 -10.62 -7.11 4.46
C GLU A 49 -9.68 -6.18 3.67
N LYS A 50 -9.39 -6.50 2.39
CA LYS A 50 -8.58 -5.63 1.54
C LYS A 50 -9.37 -4.38 1.11
N PHE A 51 -8.64 -3.34 0.72
CA PHE A 51 -9.28 -2.14 0.15
C PHE A 51 -10.07 -2.50 -1.12
N ALA A 52 -11.30 -2.01 -1.22
CA ALA A 52 -12.15 -2.25 -2.38
C ALA A 52 -11.51 -1.65 -3.65
N GLY A 53 -11.20 -2.50 -4.62
CA GLY A 53 -10.49 -2.09 -5.84
C GLY A 53 -8.98 -2.30 -5.80
N ALA A 54 -8.40 -2.72 -4.66
CA ALA A 54 -7.03 -3.17 -4.62
C ALA A 54 -6.89 -4.62 -5.10
N LEU A 55 -5.83 -4.88 -5.86
CA LEU A 55 -5.39 -6.24 -6.18
C LEU A 55 -4.99 -6.94 -4.87
N GLU A 56 -4.11 -6.29 -4.11
CA GLU A 56 -3.65 -6.75 -2.80
C GLU A 56 -3.58 -5.58 -1.80
N THR A 57 -3.81 -5.88 -0.53
CA THR A 57 -3.59 -4.95 0.58
C THR A 57 -2.68 -5.59 1.60
N TYR A 58 -1.58 -4.91 1.90
CA TYR A 58 -0.65 -5.24 2.95
C TYR A 58 -0.84 -4.30 4.14
N THR A 59 -0.56 -4.83 5.32
CA THR A 59 -0.86 -4.16 6.59
C THR A 59 0.22 -4.46 7.63
N ILE A 60 0.42 -3.52 8.55
CA ILE A 60 1.08 -3.78 9.82
C ILE A 60 0.05 -3.77 10.94
N GLU A 61 0.01 -4.84 11.73
CA GLU A 61 -0.94 -5.01 12.83
C GLU A 61 -0.19 -4.92 14.17
N ALA A 62 -0.63 -4.01 15.04
CA ALA A 62 -0.12 -3.88 16.41
C ALA A 62 -1.13 -4.48 17.41
N LEU A 63 -0.66 -4.94 18.57
CA LEU A 63 -1.53 -5.36 19.67
C LEU A 63 -1.56 -4.28 20.75
N MET A 64 -2.74 -3.77 21.06
CA MET A 64 -2.95 -2.76 22.09
C MET A 64 -2.93 -3.39 23.49
N HIS A 65 -2.74 -2.57 24.52
CA HIS A 65 -2.67 -3.03 25.91
C HIS A 65 -3.96 -3.72 26.40
N ASP A 66 -5.10 -3.44 25.75
CA ASP A 66 -6.40 -4.04 26.06
C ASP A 66 -6.65 -5.36 25.30
N GLY A 67 -5.63 -5.87 24.61
CA GLY A 67 -5.67 -7.14 23.88
C GLY A 67 -6.31 -7.06 22.49
N LYS A 68 -6.62 -5.86 21.99
CA LYS A 68 -7.19 -5.68 20.64
C LYS A 68 -6.11 -5.41 19.60
N ALA A 69 -6.27 -6.00 18.43
CA ALA A 69 -5.42 -5.70 17.27
C ALA A 69 -5.81 -4.35 16.66
N LEU A 70 -4.82 -3.61 16.15
CA LEU A 70 -4.99 -2.34 15.48
C LEU A 70 -4.13 -2.29 14.21
N GLN A 71 -4.78 -2.07 13.07
CA GLN A 71 -4.10 -1.75 11.83
C GLN A 71 -3.40 -0.39 11.97
N SER A 72 -2.08 -0.43 11.91
CA SER A 72 -1.20 0.70 12.21
C SER A 72 -0.55 1.31 10.96
N GLY A 73 -0.82 0.75 9.78
CA GLY A 73 -0.32 1.24 8.50
C GLY A 73 -0.76 0.32 7.37
N THR A 74 -0.89 0.86 6.16
CA THR A 74 -1.36 0.09 4.99
C THR A 74 -0.62 0.45 3.72
N SER A 75 -0.41 -0.55 2.87
CA SER A 75 0.17 -0.41 1.55
C SER A 75 -0.59 -1.28 0.55
N HIS A 76 -1.06 -0.67 -0.52
CA HIS A 76 -1.97 -1.28 -1.50
C HIS A 76 -1.30 -1.37 -2.86
N ASN A 77 -1.38 -2.54 -3.47
CA ASN A 77 -1.13 -2.71 -4.89
C ASN A 77 -2.49 -2.66 -5.60
N PHE A 78 -2.70 -1.67 -6.46
CA PHE A 78 -3.94 -1.49 -7.22
C PHE A 78 -3.89 -2.16 -8.60
N GLY A 79 -2.73 -2.68 -9.01
CA GLY A 79 -2.51 -3.12 -10.38
C GLY A 79 -2.81 -1.98 -11.36
N ASP A 80 -3.43 -2.30 -12.49
CA ASP A 80 -3.83 -1.32 -13.50
C ASP A 80 -5.32 -0.93 -13.40
N GLY A 81 -6.03 -1.36 -12.35
CA GLY A 81 -7.49 -1.19 -12.24
C GLY A 81 -7.92 0.28 -12.24
N PHE A 82 -7.27 1.10 -11.42
CA PHE A 82 -7.49 2.55 -11.41
C PHE A 82 -7.03 3.21 -12.72
N ALA A 83 -5.94 2.72 -13.33
CA ALA A 83 -5.43 3.30 -14.57
C ALA A 83 -6.45 3.12 -15.69
N ARG A 84 -7.11 1.96 -15.76
CA ARG A 84 -8.20 1.70 -16.69
C ARG A 84 -9.43 2.54 -16.38
N ALA A 85 -9.83 2.63 -15.11
CA ALA A 85 -11.02 3.40 -14.71
C ALA A 85 -10.89 4.90 -15.04
N PHE A 86 -9.68 5.47 -14.92
CA PHE A 86 -9.41 6.89 -15.15
C PHE A 86 -8.70 7.17 -16.49
N ASN A 87 -8.54 6.16 -17.35
CA ASN A 87 -7.85 6.23 -18.64
C ASN A 87 -6.43 6.82 -18.57
N ILE A 88 -5.64 6.39 -17.59
CA ILE A 88 -4.26 6.82 -17.39
C ILE A 88 -3.33 5.88 -18.16
N THR A 89 -2.68 6.41 -19.19
CA THR A 89 -1.83 5.63 -20.10
C THR A 89 -0.50 6.30 -20.36
N TYR A 90 0.48 5.52 -20.84
CA TYR A 90 1.77 6.00 -21.32
C TYR A 90 2.18 5.26 -22.59
N LEU A 91 3.08 5.86 -23.39
CA LEU A 91 3.71 5.16 -24.52
C LEU A 91 4.97 4.44 -24.02
N ASP A 92 5.02 3.13 -24.25
CA ASP A 92 6.19 2.33 -23.91
C ASP A 92 7.33 2.49 -24.93
N ARG A 93 8.43 1.77 -24.71
CA ARG A 93 9.61 1.80 -25.60
C ARG A 93 9.34 1.29 -27.02
N ASN A 94 8.24 0.57 -27.22
CA ASN A 94 7.78 0.09 -28.51
C ASN A 94 6.72 1.00 -29.14
N ASN A 95 6.49 2.19 -28.58
CA ASN A 95 5.42 3.14 -28.94
C ASN A 95 4.01 2.53 -28.84
N GLN A 96 3.81 1.58 -27.93
CA GLN A 96 2.48 1.04 -27.63
C GLN A 96 1.89 1.73 -26.40
N LEU A 97 0.59 2.00 -26.45
CA LEU A 97 -0.13 2.53 -25.29
C LEU A 97 -0.30 1.43 -24.25
N GLN A 98 0.18 1.70 -23.03
CA GLN A 98 0.08 0.82 -21.88
C GLN A 98 -0.64 1.53 -20.73
N TYR A 99 -1.31 0.77 -19.88
CA TYR A 99 -1.83 1.25 -18.60
C TYR A 99 -0.75 1.08 -17.53
N CYS A 100 -0.55 2.10 -16.69
CA CYS A 100 0.40 2.04 -15.59
C CYS A 100 -0.14 1.21 -14.41
N HIS A 101 0.76 0.57 -13.67
CA HIS A 101 0.45 -0.11 -12.42
C HIS A 101 0.56 0.86 -11.25
N GLN A 102 -0.40 0.87 -10.33
CA GLN A 102 -0.47 1.87 -9.27
C GLN A 102 -0.30 1.26 -7.88
N THR A 103 0.25 2.05 -6.98
CA THR A 103 0.26 1.75 -5.55
C THR A 103 -0.21 2.94 -4.76
N SER A 104 -0.79 2.68 -3.59
CA SER A 104 -1.09 3.71 -2.60
C SER A 104 -0.81 3.21 -1.20
N TRP A 105 -0.35 4.09 -0.32
CA TRP A 105 0.05 3.72 1.03
C TRP A 105 -0.20 4.86 2.02
N GLY A 106 -0.58 4.51 3.24
CA GLY A 106 -1.01 5.49 4.25
C GLY A 106 -0.84 5.01 5.69
N MET A 107 -0.66 5.97 6.57
CA MET A 107 -0.48 5.91 8.00
C MET A 107 -0.93 7.26 8.58
N SER A 108 -1.69 7.22 9.66
CA SER A 108 -2.23 8.42 10.30
C SER A 108 -1.70 8.57 11.71
N THR A 109 -2.19 9.57 12.45
CA THR A 109 -1.94 9.72 13.88
C THR A 109 -2.63 8.66 14.76
N ARG A 110 -3.13 7.58 14.16
CA ARG A 110 -3.83 6.48 14.85
C ARG A 110 -2.88 5.63 15.68
#